data_AF-A0A6P0MAH3-F1
#
_entry.id   AF-A0A6P0MAH3-F1
#
_cell.length_a   1.000
_cell.length_b   1.000
_cell.length_c   1.000
_cell.angle_alpha   90.00
_cell.angle_beta   90.00
_cell.angle_gamma   90.00
#
_symmetry.space_group_name_H-M   'P 1'
#
loop_
_entity.id
_entity.type
_entity.pdbx_description
1 polymer ?
#
loop_
_entity_poly.entity_id
_entity_poly.type
_entity_poly.pdbx_seq_one_letter_code
_entity_poly.pdbx_strand_id
1 'polypeptide(L)'
;MRQIQVCGGVFAATAMALWATQPVVAASQVSAIRFNQQGSELELKLETKGGNEPPQIFAVNQGNVLVADLVNTQLSLPQGTNFRKTNPLPNISAVAVKELDDNRVRVTIRGTDKLPISSLIQRDAQGITLGIDTTTENQGILPIQDSSVIKLAQFPNRGTNAETEQMEKPAELSEPEPEPEANPSETPEPPEIVAPEPDVLVPEPEIIIDGIPAAPANAVQPIAPAPPFLPRAVAPPVGDIAVSNINAAASTIDLGTATLVPRLVLREAPIREVLSLLARSAGLNLAFAESDEDSGVAQFTISIDLENEPVQDAFNYILQLSG
;
A
#
# COMPACT_ATOMS: atom_id res chain seq x y z
N MET A 1 -82.98 13.99 10.24
CA MET A 1 -82.44 15.35 10.02
C MET A 1 -81.00 15.36 10.49
N ARG A 2 -80.12 15.91 9.63
CA ARG A 2 -78.70 16.27 9.79
C ARG A 2 -78.12 16.31 11.22
N GLN A 3 -76.97 15.66 11.42
CA GLN A 3 -75.69 16.38 11.55
C GLN A 3 -74.49 15.43 11.43
N ILE A 4 -73.60 15.77 10.50
CA ILE A 4 -72.21 15.33 10.47
C ILE A 4 -71.43 16.45 11.15
N GLN A 5 -70.55 16.13 12.10
CA GLN A 5 -69.46 17.02 12.45
C GLN A 5 -68.18 16.22 12.71
N VAL A 6 -67.19 16.56 11.88
CA VAL A 6 -65.81 16.08 11.80
C VAL A 6 -64.95 16.80 12.84
N CYS A 7 -63.93 16.12 13.37
CA CYS A 7 -62.53 16.55 13.58
C CYS A 7 -61.93 16.00 14.88
N GLY A 8 -60.73 15.41 14.78
CA GLY A 8 -59.89 15.10 15.94
C GLY A 8 -58.86 14.02 15.67
N GLY A 9 -58.01 14.21 14.65
CA GLY A 9 -56.83 13.37 14.46
C GLY A 9 -55.80 13.63 15.56
N VAL A 10 -55.33 12.58 16.21
CA VAL A 10 -54.11 12.61 17.01
C VAL A 10 -53.06 11.79 16.25
N PHE A 11 -52.06 12.49 15.73
CA PHE A 11 -50.85 11.89 15.20
C PHE A 11 -50.04 11.33 16.38
N ALA A 12 -49.95 10.01 16.47
CA ALA A 12 -48.97 9.35 17.31
C ALA A 12 -47.59 9.52 16.67
N ALA A 13 -46.82 10.49 17.14
CA ALA A 13 -45.40 10.60 16.80
C ALA A 13 -44.63 9.53 17.59
N THR A 14 -44.52 8.33 17.02
CA THR A 14 -43.62 7.29 17.54
C THR A 14 -42.20 7.72 17.22
N ALA A 15 -41.49 8.29 18.20
CA ALA A 15 -40.06 8.51 18.10
C ALA A 15 -39.37 7.14 18.07
N MET A 16 -39.09 6.63 16.87
CA MET A 16 -38.18 5.51 16.69
C MET A 16 -36.78 5.99 17.07
N ALA A 17 -36.34 5.63 18.27
CA ALA A 17 -34.94 5.71 18.64
C ALA A 17 -34.15 4.76 17.72
N LEU A 18 -33.48 5.33 16.71
CA LEU A 18 -32.45 4.64 15.96
C LEU A 18 -31.26 4.44 16.89
N TRP A 19 -31.16 3.25 17.49
CA TRP A 19 -29.93 2.81 18.12
C TRP A 19 -28.92 2.58 17.00
N ALA A 20 -28.05 3.57 16.75
CA ALA A 20 -26.88 3.37 15.94
C ALA A 20 -26.00 2.33 16.66
N THR A 21 -25.92 1.12 16.11
CA THR A 21 -24.96 0.12 16.55
C THR A 21 -23.58 0.61 16.16
N GLN A 22 -22.83 1.18 17.12
CA GLN A 22 -21.43 1.50 16.87
C GLN A 22 -20.67 0.19 16.62
N PRO A 23 -19.87 0.08 15.55
CA PRO A 23 -19.03 -1.09 15.34
C PRO A 23 -17.99 -1.15 16.48
N VAL A 24 -18.03 -2.22 17.28
CA VAL A 24 -16.97 -2.50 18.25
C VAL A 24 -15.81 -3.11 17.47
N VAL A 25 -14.71 -2.37 17.38
CA VAL A 25 -13.44 -2.90 16.85
C VAL A 25 -12.85 -3.84 17.91
N ALA A 26 -12.71 -5.11 17.57
CA ALA A 26 -12.03 -6.09 18.42
C ALA A 26 -10.53 -6.11 18.06
N ALA A 27 -9.67 -6.06 19.06
CA ALA A 27 -8.22 -6.21 18.90
C ALA A 27 -7.84 -7.66 18.57
N SER A 28 -6.81 -7.84 17.75
CA SER A 28 -6.27 -9.16 17.43
C SER A 28 -5.46 -9.71 18.61
N GLN A 29 -5.72 -10.97 18.98
CA GLN A 29 -5.05 -11.60 20.12
C GLN A 29 -3.83 -12.40 19.66
N VAL A 30 -2.64 -12.02 20.12
CA VAL A 30 -1.40 -12.77 19.90
C VAL A 30 -1.42 -14.01 20.80
N SER A 31 -1.55 -15.17 20.19
CA SER A 31 -1.73 -16.47 20.86
C SER A 31 -0.45 -17.30 20.96
N ALA A 32 0.52 -17.06 20.08
CA ALA A 32 1.82 -17.71 20.14
C ALA A 32 2.92 -16.82 19.53
N ILE A 33 4.15 -17.06 19.96
CA ILE A 33 5.36 -16.40 19.44
C ILE A 33 6.34 -17.48 18.99
N ARG A 34 6.79 -17.39 17.74
CA ARG A 34 7.74 -18.31 17.10
C ARG A 34 8.95 -17.52 16.60
N PHE A 35 10.11 -18.16 16.69
CA PHE A 35 11.37 -17.64 16.19
C PHE A 35 11.88 -18.60 15.13
N ASN A 36 12.20 -18.07 13.96
CA ASN A 36 12.84 -18.81 12.89
C ASN A 36 14.11 -18.06 12.45
N GLN A 37 15.14 -18.80 12.04
CA GLN A 37 16.41 -18.21 11.60
C GLN A 37 16.59 -18.52 10.12
N GLN A 38 16.76 -17.48 9.32
CA GLN A 38 17.09 -17.59 7.90
C GLN A 38 18.45 -16.93 7.66
N GLY A 39 19.53 -17.69 7.87
CA GLY A 39 20.90 -17.16 7.77
C GLY A 39 21.19 -16.11 8.85
N SER A 40 21.35 -14.86 8.44
CA SER A 40 21.57 -13.70 9.33
C SER A 40 20.30 -12.91 9.67
N GLU A 41 19.17 -13.32 9.12
CA GLU A 41 17.86 -12.73 9.38
C GLU A 41 17.12 -13.53 10.45
N LEU A 42 16.59 -12.82 11.44
CA LEU A 42 15.66 -13.34 12.43
C LEU A 42 14.24 -13.13 11.91
N GLU A 43 13.46 -14.19 11.83
CA GLU A 43 12.03 -14.11 11.58
C GLU A 43 11.28 -14.34 12.90
N LEU A 44 10.61 -13.30 13.38
CA LEU A 44 9.71 -13.32 14.52
C LEU A 44 8.27 -13.42 14.02
N LYS A 45 7.65 -14.57 14.22
CA LYS A 45 6.25 -14.79 13.87
C LYS A 45 5.36 -14.76 15.12
N LEU A 46 4.43 -13.82 15.17
CA LEU A 46 3.39 -13.72 16.18
C LEU A 46 2.08 -14.27 15.59
N GLU A 47 1.58 -15.39 16.10
CA GLU A 47 0.32 -15.98 15.65
C GLU A 47 -0.85 -15.22 16.26
N THR A 48 -1.72 -14.63 15.43
CA THR A 48 -2.86 -13.83 15.88
C THR A 48 -4.18 -14.58 15.67
N LYS A 49 -5.12 -14.36 16.58
CA LYS A 49 -6.49 -14.89 16.49
C LYS A 49 -7.50 -13.79 16.76
N GLY A 50 -8.61 -13.83 16.02
CA GLY A 50 -9.67 -12.84 16.14
C GLY A 50 -9.23 -11.42 15.75
N GLY A 51 -10.07 -10.46 16.11
CA GLY A 51 -9.96 -9.09 15.67
C GLY A 51 -10.65 -8.87 14.33
N ASN A 52 -11.28 -7.70 14.18
CA ASN A 52 -12.05 -7.34 13.00
C ASN A 52 -11.30 -6.34 12.10
N GLU A 53 -10.13 -5.87 12.56
CA GLU A 53 -9.21 -5.01 11.84
C GLU A 53 -7.79 -5.58 11.92
N PRO A 54 -6.96 -5.38 10.87
CA PRO A 54 -5.58 -5.82 10.90
C PRO A 54 -4.76 -4.99 11.92
N PRO A 55 -3.82 -5.61 12.64
CA PRO A 55 -2.85 -4.91 13.47
C PRO A 55 -2.07 -3.84 12.70
N GLN A 56 -1.69 -2.75 13.38
CA GLN A 56 -0.75 -1.75 12.84
C GLN A 56 0.58 -1.87 13.56
N ILE A 57 1.69 -1.76 12.84
CA ILE A 57 3.03 -2.04 13.38
C ILE A 57 3.92 -0.83 13.11
N PHE A 58 4.53 -0.31 14.16
CA PHE A 58 5.47 0.80 14.10
C PHE A 58 6.80 0.35 14.69
N ALA A 59 7.85 0.29 13.87
CA ALA A 59 9.16 -0.18 14.27
C ALA A 59 10.17 0.97 14.24
N VAL A 60 10.98 1.10 15.29
CA VAL A 60 12.03 2.12 15.40
C VAL A 60 13.31 1.51 15.96
N ASN A 61 14.44 1.91 15.37
CA ASN A 61 15.76 1.57 15.86
C ASN A 61 16.25 2.64 16.85
N GLN A 62 16.59 2.22 18.07
CA GLN A 62 17.13 3.05 19.13
C GLN A 62 18.49 2.48 19.55
N GLY A 63 19.56 2.89 18.86
CA GLY A 63 20.88 2.28 19.03
C GLY A 63 20.82 0.79 18.71
N ASN A 64 21.29 -0.05 19.64
CA ASN A 64 21.26 -1.52 19.49
C ASN A 64 19.93 -2.19 19.87
N VAL A 65 18.85 -1.42 19.97
CA VAL A 65 17.51 -1.93 20.31
C VAL A 65 16.52 -1.56 19.22
N LEU A 66 15.87 -2.55 18.64
CA LEU A 66 14.71 -2.39 17.79
C LEU A 66 13.46 -2.48 18.68
N VAL A 67 12.62 -1.44 18.64
CA VAL A 67 11.34 -1.39 19.35
C VAL A 67 10.24 -1.36 18.32
N ALA A 68 9.34 -2.34 18.37
CA ALA A 68 8.16 -2.41 17.52
C ALA A 68 6.88 -2.36 18.37
N ASP A 69 6.03 -1.37 18.10
CA ASP A 69 4.73 -1.18 18.73
C ASP A 69 3.64 -1.71 17.80
N LEU A 70 2.86 -2.65 18.31
CA LEU A 70 1.74 -3.28 17.63
C LEU A 70 0.45 -2.68 18.22
N VAL A 71 -0.31 -1.94 17.40
CA VAL A 71 -1.60 -1.34 17.75
C VAL A 71 -2.73 -2.25 17.27
N ASN A 72 -3.87 -2.20 17.96
CA ASN A 72 -5.00 -3.10 17.75
C ASN A 72 -4.63 -4.56 18.06
N THR A 73 -3.76 -4.76 19.05
CA THR A 73 -3.31 -6.09 19.48
C THR A 73 -3.31 -6.25 20.98
N GLN A 74 -3.61 -7.46 21.43
CA GLN A 74 -3.54 -7.87 22.83
C GLN A 74 -2.73 -9.16 22.97
N LEU A 75 -2.02 -9.36 24.08
CA LEU A 75 -1.17 -10.53 24.28
C LEU A 75 -1.93 -11.60 25.08
N SER A 76 -2.28 -12.70 24.42
CA SER A 76 -3.03 -13.82 25.00
C SER A 76 -2.19 -15.11 24.94
N LEU A 77 -1.06 -15.10 25.64
CA LEU A 77 -0.18 -16.26 25.71
C LEU A 77 -0.58 -17.19 26.86
N PRO A 78 -0.29 -18.50 26.77
CA PRO A 78 -0.42 -19.42 27.90
C PRO A 78 0.39 -19.00 29.13
N GLN A 79 1.37 -18.12 28.93
CA GLN A 79 2.38 -17.73 29.91
C GLN A 79 2.06 -16.35 30.53
N GLY A 80 1.01 -15.67 30.05
CA GLY A 80 0.55 -14.36 30.51
C GLY A 80 0.73 -13.23 29.50
N THR A 81 0.72 -11.99 30.00
CA THR A 81 0.81 -10.75 29.21
C THR A 81 2.24 -10.25 29.00
N ASN A 82 3.22 -11.13 29.23
CA ASN A 82 4.61 -10.88 28.91
C ASN A 82 5.30 -12.16 28.41
N PHE A 83 6.34 -11.95 27.61
CA PHE A 83 7.20 -13.00 27.10
C PHE A 83 8.61 -12.45 26.99
N ARG A 84 9.60 -13.27 27.35
CA ARG A 84 11.01 -12.91 27.17
C ARG A 84 11.83 -14.14 26.85
N LYS A 85 12.68 -14.02 25.83
CA LYS A 85 13.68 -15.01 25.45
C LYS A 85 15.05 -14.38 25.39
N THR A 86 16.01 -14.95 26.09
CA THR A 86 17.41 -14.55 26.06
C THR A 86 18.19 -15.36 25.05
N ASN A 87 19.11 -14.70 24.33
CA ASN A 87 19.96 -15.27 23.29
C ASN A 87 19.19 -16.20 22.32
N PRO A 88 18.08 -15.73 21.69
CA PRO A 88 17.32 -16.57 20.78
C PRO A 88 18.11 -16.93 19.52
N LEU A 89 19.04 -16.07 19.09
CA LEU A 89 19.82 -16.20 17.86
C LEU A 89 21.19 -15.50 17.99
N PRO A 90 22.16 -15.82 17.11
CA PRO A 90 23.38 -15.02 16.97
C PRO A 90 23.06 -13.53 16.76
N ASN A 91 23.90 -12.65 17.31
CA ASN A 91 23.75 -11.20 17.25
C ASN A 91 22.52 -10.61 17.97
N ILE A 92 21.62 -11.43 18.54
CA ILE A 92 20.46 -10.98 19.33
C ILE A 92 20.62 -11.40 20.80
N SER A 93 20.84 -10.41 21.67
CA SER A 93 20.97 -10.62 23.11
C SER A 93 19.66 -11.04 23.76
N ALA A 94 18.54 -10.41 23.40
CA ALA A 94 17.23 -10.73 23.96
C ALA A 94 16.08 -10.26 23.06
N VAL A 95 14.97 -10.99 23.11
CA VAL A 95 13.67 -10.54 22.61
C VAL A 95 12.67 -10.56 23.75
N ALA A 96 11.96 -9.45 23.92
CA ALA A 96 10.88 -9.30 24.88
C ALA A 96 9.62 -8.84 24.15
N VAL A 97 8.48 -9.40 24.54
CA VAL A 97 7.16 -8.98 24.07
C VAL A 97 6.33 -8.71 25.32
N LYS A 98 5.75 -7.52 25.41
CA LYS A 98 5.01 -7.08 26.59
C LYS A 98 3.75 -6.33 26.15
N GLU A 99 2.63 -6.65 26.79
CA GLU A 99 1.43 -5.83 26.68
C GLU A 99 1.62 -4.50 27.41
N LEU A 100 1.37 -3.39 26.71
CA LEU A 100 1.41 -2.04 27.28
C LEU A 100 0.03 -1.63 27.82
N ASP A 101 -1.02 -1.95 27.08
CA ASP A 101 -2.42 -1.71 27.39
C ASP A 101 -3.31 -2.69 26.60
N ASP A 102 -4.64 -2.64 26.80
CA ASP A 102 -5.62 -3.55 26.19
C ASP A 102 -5.66 -3.51 24.64
N ASN A 103 -4.95 -2.58 24.00
CA ASN A 103 -4.91 -2.42 22.55
C ASN A 103 -3.48 -2.26 21.99
N ARG A 104 -2.44 -2.44 22.82
CA ARG A 104 -1.05 -2.28 22.41
C ARG A 104 -0.11 -3.33 22.99
N VAL A 105 0.68 -3.92 22.10
CA VAL A 105 1.79 -4.81 22.46
C VAL A 105 3.10 -4.20 21.98
N ARG A 106 4.11 -4.16 22.85
CA ARG A 106 5.47 -3.75 22.50
C ARG A 106 6.39 -4.95 22.39
N VAL A 107 7.01 -5.09 21.23
CA VAL A 107 8.12 -6.00 20.97
C VAL A 107 9.43 -5.21 21.09
N THR A 108 10.39 -5.76 21.82
CA THR A 108 11.71 -5.17 22.03
C THR A 108 12.77 -6.21 21.72
N ILE A 109 13.61 -5.91 20.75
CA ILE A 109 14.66 -6.79 20.23
C ILE A 109 15.99 -6.10 20.47
N ARG A 110 16.85 -6.71 21.28
CA ARG A 110 18.15 -6.15 21.65
C ARG A 110 19.26 -6.93 20.96
N GLY A 111 20.06 -6.24 20.15
CA GLY A 111 21.27 -6.78 19.54
C GLY A 111 22.42 -6.91 20.54
N THR A 112 23.44 -7.71 20.19
CA THR A 112 24.72 -7.72 20.92
C THR A 112 25.61 -6.58 20.41
N ASP A 113 26.28 -6.82 19.28
CA ASP A 113 27.31 -5.97 18.68
C ASP A 113 26.88 -5.40 17.32
N LYS A 114 25.83 -6.00 16.74
CA LYS A 114 25.22 -5.58 15.48
C LYS A 114 23.84 -4.97 15.74
N LEU A 115 23.48 -3.99 14.92
CA LEU A 115 22.21 -3.28 15.00
C LEU A 115 21.11 -4.21 14.46
N PRO A 116 20.06 -4.52 15.26
CA PRO A 116 18.90 -5.23 14.75
C PRO A 116 18.07 -4.26 13.91
N ILE A 117 18.04 -4.42 12.59
CA ILE A 117 17.27 -3.56 11.67
C ILE A 117 16.05 -4.32 11.17
N SER A 118 14.88 -3.68 11.19
CA SER A 118 13.67 -4.27 10.60
C SER A 118 13.83 -4.37 9.08
N SER A 119 13.81 -5.57 8.52
CA SER A 119 13.92 -5.83 7.06
C SER A 119 12.54 -5.97 6.41
N LEU A 120 11.64 -6.72 7.06
CA LEU A 120 10.36 -7.12 6.49
C LEU A 120 9.27 -7.12 7.55
N ILE A 121 8.13 -6.50 7.25
CA ILE A 121 6.95 -6.54 8.12
C ILE A 121 5.78 -7.05 7.30
N GLN A 122 5.35 -8.28 7.55
CA GLN A 122 4.18 -8.87 6.93
C GLN A 122 3.06 -9.04 7.95
N ARG A 123 1.84 -8.77 7.49
CA ARG A 123 0.62 -8.91 8.27
C ARG A 123 -0.36 -9.73 7.44
N ASP A 124 -0.81 -10.82 8.04
CA ASP A 124 -1.83 -11.68 7.46
C ASP A 124 -2.95 -11.93 8.49
N ALA A 125 -4.03 -12.58 8.06
CA ALA A 125 -5.18 -12.85 8.93
C ALA A 125 -4.86 -13.79 10.11
N GLN A 126 -3.71 -14.47 10.07
CA GLN A 126 -3.30 -15.53 11.00
C GLN A 126 -2.05 -15.15 11.80
N GLY A 127 -1.39 -14.04 11.49
CA GLY A 127 -0.21 -13.59 12.20
C GLY A 127 0.47 -12.35 11.66
N ILE A 128 1.48 -11.95 12.42
CA ILE A 128 2.41 -10.88 12.13
C ILE A 128 3.79 -11.52 12.00
N THR A 129 4.50 -11.25 10.90
CA THR A 129 5.87 -11.70 10.69
C THR A 129 6.78 -10.49 10.62
N LEU A 130 7.76 -10.43 11.53
CA LEU A 130 8.80 -9.42 11.58
C LEU A 130 10.13 -10.06 11.18
N GLY A 131 10.69 -9.64 10.05
CA GLY A 131 12.05 -9.92 9.63
C GLY A 131 12.99 -8.88 10.25
N ILE A 132 14.09 -9.35 10.84
CA ILE A 132 15.12 -8.53 11.45
C ILE A 132 16.47 -8.92 10.89
N ASP A 133 17.09 -8.01 10.16
CA ASP A 133 18.47 -8.13 9.70
C ASP A 133 19.43 -7.79 10.85
N THR A 134 20.46 -8.61 11.01
CA THR A 134 21.47 -8.46 12.06
C THR A 134 22.88 -8.31 11.51
N THR A 135 23.04 -7.93 10.24
CA THR A 135 24.33 -7.87 9.55
C THR A 135 25.05 -6.54 9.73
N THR A 136 24.30 -5.46 9.98
CA THR A 136 24.83 -4.11 10.11
C THR A 136 25.56 -3.93 11.44
N GLU A 137 26.87 -3.65 11.36
CA GLU A 137 27.67 -3.40 12.55
C GLU A 137 27.26 -2.11 13.25
N ASN A 138 27.28 -2.12 14.58
CA ASN A 138 27.10 -0.92 15.38
C ASN A 138 28.33 -0.02 15.19
N GLN A 139 28.33 0.81 14.13
CA GLN A 139 29.30 1.88 13.97
C GLN A 139 29.07 2.84 15.13
N GLY A 140 29.91 2.70 16.16
CA GLY A 140 29.82 3.46 17.40
C GLY A 140 29.60 4.93 17.08
N ILE A 141 28.50 5.48 17.61
CA ILE A 141 28.23 6.91 17.60
C ILE A 141 29.45 7.58 18.23
N LEU A 142 30.28 8.25 17.43
CA LEU A 142 31.18 9.25 17.97
C LEU A 142 30.31 10.27 18.72
N PRO A 143 30.65 10.64 19.96
CA PRO A 143 29.85 11.59 20.70
C PRO A 143 29.68 12.85 19.88
N ILE A 144 28.43 13.26 19.66
CA ILE A 144 28.05 14.61 19.26
C ILE A 144 28.66 15.57 20.27
N GLN A 145 29.87 16.05 19.99
CA GLN A 145 30.40 17.27 20.57
C GLN A 145 29.85 18.44 19.76
N ASP A 146 28.55 18.71 19.89
CA ASP A 146 28.05 20.05 19.69
C ASP A 146 27.28 20.46 20.95
N SER A 147 28.00 21.18 21.81
CA SER A 147 27.47 21.80 23.01
C SER A 147 26.91 23.18 22.66
N SER A 148 25.88 23.26 21.81
CA SER A 148 25.30 24.56 21.44
C SER A 148 23.79 24.59 21.22
N VAL A 149 22.96 23.72 21.83
CA VAL A 149 21.49 23.95 21.83
C VAL A 149 20.78 23.34 23.04
N ILE A 150 21.19 23.71 24.26
CA ILE A 150 20.27 23.74 25.40
C ILE A 150 20.56 25.01 26.22
N LYS A 151 19.86 26.10 25.91
CA LYS A 151 19.62 27.17 26.88
C LYS A 151 18.19 27.71 26.76
N LEU A 152 17.37 27.14 27.63
CA LEU A 152 16.44 27.82 28.52
C LEU A 152 15.20 28.49 27.90
N ALA A 153 14.08 27.79 28.09
CA ALA A 153 12.77 28.38 28.24
C ALA A 153 12.79 29.69 29.05
N GLN A 154 12.38 30.79 28.43
CA GLN A 154 11.93 31.99 29.13
C GLN A 154 10.71 32.55 28.40
N PHE A 155 9.54 32.35 29.01
CA PHE A 155 8.31 33.07 28.70
C PHE A 155 8.48 34.56 29.03
N PRO A 156 8.19 35.50 28.12
CA PRO A 156 7.89 36.85 28.55
C PRO A 156 6.38 36.95 28.81
N ASN A 157 6.02 37.10 30.08
CA ASN A 157 4.66 37.48 30.48
C ASN A 157 4.73 38.75 31.34
N ARG A 158 4.36 39.90 30.75
CA ARG A 158 3.90 41.15 31.41
C ARG A 158 3.57 42.15 30.28
N GLY A 159 2.44 42.82 30.19
CA GLY A 159 1.21 42.90 30.99
C GLY A 159 0.31 43.93 30.29
N THR A 160 -0.99 43.67 30.37
CA THR A 160 -2.15 44.58 30.30
C THR A 160 -1.96 46.02 29.78
N ASN A 161 -2.69 46.36 28.72
CA ASN A 161 -3.53 47.57 28.65
C ASN A 161 -4.75 47.26 27.76
N ALA A 162 -5.93 47.59 28.29
CA ALA A 162 -7.23 47.50 27.64
C ALA A 162 -7.57 48.82 26.90
N GLU A 163 -8.64 48.75 26.11
CA GLU A 163 -9.33 49.83 25.36
C GLU A 163 -8.59 50.33 24.11
N THR A 164 -9.11 50.12 22.90
CA THR A 164 -10.33 50.79 22.44
C THR A 164 -11.08 49.92 21.41
N GLU A 165 -12.37 49.75 21.61
CA GLU A 165 -13.33 49.29 20.61
C GLU A 165 -13.42 50.32 19.48
N GLN A 166 -13.27 49.90 18.21
CA GLN A 166 -14.08 50.47 17.14
C GLN A 166 -14.07 49.58 15.89
N MET A 167 -15.24 48.99 15.62
CA MET A 167 -15.93 48.95 14.33
C MET A 167 -15.08 48.72 13.07
N GLU A 168 -15.20 47.53 12.45
CA GLU A 168 -15.86 47.40 11.13
C GLU A 168 -15.83 45.95 10.61
N LYS A 169 -17.02 45.39 10.46
CA LYS A 169 -17.43 44.39 9.47
C LYS A 169 -18.87 44.81 9.09
N PRO A 170 -19.41 44.56 7.89
CA PRO A 170 -18.86 44.21 6.58
C PRO A 170 -19.23 45.23 5.49
N ALA A 171 -18.54 45.24 4.34
CA ALA A 171 -19.09 45.84 3.12
C ALA A 171 -19.40 44.72 2.12
N GLU A 172 -20.69 44.42 2.01
CA GLU A 172 -21.32 43.61 0.96
C GLU A 172 -21.95 44.57 -0.06
N LEU A 173 -22.29 44.03 -1.23
CA LEU A 173 -23.10 44.57 -2.35
C LEU A 173 -22.32 45.13 -3.55
N SER A 174 -22.12 44.28 -4.55
CA SER A 174 -22.66 44.56 -5.89
C SER A 174 -23.04 43.25 -6.58
N GLU A 175 -24.33 42.93 -6.54
CA GLU A 175 -25.02 42.11 -7.54
C GLU A 175 -25.98 43.05 -8.29
N PRO A 176 -26.24 42.82 -9.58
CA PRO A 176 -27.59 42.40 -9.95
C PRO A 176 -27.62 41.31 -11.06
N GLU A 177 -28.35 40.21 -10.78
CA GLU A 177 -29.53 39.63 -11.49
C GLU A 177 -29.69 39.75 -13.04
N PRO A 178 -30.58 38.96 -13.70
CA PRO A 178 -30.95 37.53 -13.59
C PRO A 178 -30.92 36.78 -14.96
N GLU A 179 -31.39 35.52 -14.91
CA GLU A 179 -31.51 34.45 -15.91
C GLU A 179 -32.23 34.78 -17.26
N PRO A 180 -32.25 33.86 -18.24
CA PRO A 180 -33.32 32.85 -18.19
C PRO A 180 -32.90 31.41 -18.49
N GLU A 181 -33.68 30.53 -17.88
CA GLU A 181 -33.81 29.09 -18.05
C GLU A 181 -33.99 28.63 -19.52
N ALA A 182 -33.43 27.47 -19.85
CA ALA A 182 -34.08 26.45 -20.68
C ALA A 182 -33.39 25.08 -20.54
N ASN A 183 -33.92 24.24 -19.62
CA ASN A 183 -34.27 22.81 -19.67
C ASN A 183 -33.41 21.75 -20.46
N PRO A 184 -33.54 20.43 -20.16
CA PRO A 184 -32.40 19.53 -20.01
C PRO A 184 -32.47 18.38 -21.05
N SER A 185 -31.51 17.47 -20.95
CA SER A 185 -31.42 16.12 -21.56
C SER A 185 -30.17 16.01 -22.42
N GLU A 186 -29.17 15.29 -21.94
CA GLU A 186 -29.00 13.89 -22.35
C GLU A 186 -27.96 13.22 -21.44
N THR A 187 -28.43 12.16 -20.77
CA THR A 187 -27.60 11.09 -20.23
C THR A 187 -26.83 10.45 -21.39
N PRO A 188 -25.49 10.34 -21.36
CA PRO A 188 -24.81 9.40 -22.23
C PRO A 188 -24.97 8.00 -21.62
N GLU A 189 -25.76 7.16 -22.28
CA GLU A 189 -25.81 5.72 -22.02
C GLU A 189 -24.45 5.06 -22.31
N PRO A 190 -24.09 3.99 -21.58
CA PRO A 190 -22.88 3.20 -21.82
C PRO A 190 -22.88 2.56 -23.22
N PRO A 191 -21.74 2.44 -23.91
CA PRO A 191 -21.69 1.72 -25.17
C PRO A 191 -21.94 0.21 -24.94
N GLU A 192 -23.03 -0.30 -25.49
CA GLU A 192 -23.22 -1.74 -25.73
C GLU A 192 -22.12 -2.23 -26.69
N ILE A 193 -21.21 -3.05 -26.19
CA ILE A 193 -20.28 -3.80 -27.03
C ILE A 193 -21.05 -4.99 -27.58
N VAL A 194 -21.59 -4.84 -28.79
CA VAL A 194 -22.10 -5.95 -29.59
C VAL A 194 -20.89 -6.76 -30.09
N ALA A 195 -20.82 -8.03 -29.72
CA ALA A 195 -19.83 -8.96 -30.26
C ALA A 195 -20.02 -9.12 -31.78
N PRO A 196 -18.97 -9.00 -32.61
CA PRO A 196 -19.09 -9.33 -34.02
C PRO A 196 -19.16 -10.86 -34.19
N GLU A 197 -20.27 -11.35 -34.71
CA GLU A 197 -20.31 -12.70 -35.29
C GLU A 197 -19.42 -12.72 -36.54
N PRO A 198 -18.57 -13.75 -36.75
CA PRO A 198 -17.78 -13.83 -37.96
C PRO A 198 -18.70 -14.18 -39.14
N ASP A 199 -18.89 -13.22 -40.03
CA ASP A 199 -19.56 -13.41 -41.32
C ASP A 199 -18.65 -14.27 -42.23
N VAL A 200 -18.85 -15.60 -42.21
CA VAL A 200 -18.17 -16.55 -43.10
C VAL A 200 -18.84 -16.48 -44.47
N LEU A 201 -18.42 -15.51 -45.29
CA LEU A 201 -18.84 -15.35 -46.68
C LEU A 201 -17.71 -15.63 -47.67
N VAL A 202 -17.21 -16.87 -47.69
CA VAL A 202 -16.47 -17.37 -48.86
C VAL A 202 -17.06 -18.72 -49.26
N PRO A 203 -17.85 -18.81 -50.35
CA PRO A 203 -18.23 -20.11 -50.88
C PRO A 203 -17.00 -20.80 -51.49
N GLU A 204 -16.98 -22.12 -51.35
CA GLU A 204 -15.97 -23.07 -51.82
C GLU A 204 -15.36 -22.65 -53.19
N PRO A 205 -14.04 -22.38 -53.29
CA PRO A 205 -13.46 -21.98 -54.55
C PRO A 205 -13.39 -23.17 -55.52
N GLU A 206 -14.00 -23.03 -56.70
CA GLU A 206 -13.81 -23.96 -57.81
C GLU A 206 -12.38 -23.85 -58.34
N ILE A 207 -11.56 -24.88 -58.10
CA ILE A 207 -10.18 -24.93 -58.58
C ILE A 207 -10.17 -25.56 -59.98
N ILE A 208 -9.77 -24.78 -60.98
CA ILE A 208 -9.60 -25.26 -62.37
C ILE A 208 -8.11 -25.42 -62.63
N ILE A 209 -7.67 -26.65 -62.91
CA ILE A 209 -6.27 -26.97 -63.24
C ILE A 209 -6.24 -27.39 -64.71
N ASP A 210 -5.51 -26.64 -65.54
CA ASP A 210 -5.34 -26.90 -66.98
C ASP A 210 -6.66 -27.06 -67.79
N GLY A 211 -7.70 -26.28 -67.43
CA GLY A 211 -8.93 -26.15 -68.22
C GLY A 211 -10.00 -27.23 -68.02
N ILE A 212 -9.85 -28.08 -67.00
CA ILE A 212 -10.86 -29.09 -66.62
C ILE A 212 -11.32 -28.81 -65.18
N PRO A 213 -12.63 -28.71 -64.90
CA PRO A 213 -13.13 -28.53 -63.53
C PRO A 213 -12.73 -29.70 -62.63
N ALA A 214 -12.14 -29.43 -61.46
CA ALA A 214 -11.82 -30.47 -60.49
C ALA A 214 -13.10 -31.12 -59.95
N ALA A 215 -13.24 -32.44 -60.11
CA ALA A 215 -14.40 -33.18 -59.64
C ALA A 215 -14.49 -33.15 -58.10
N PRO A 216 -15.70 -33.11 -57.50
CA PRO A 216 -15.87 -33.18 -56.05
C PRO A 216 -15.25 -34.47 -55.51
N ALA A 217 -14.59 -34.37 -54.35
CA ALA A 217 -13.80 -35.44 -53.75
C ALA A 217 -14.67 -36.64 -53.31
N ASN A 218 -15.07 -37.49 -54.27
CA ASN A 218 -15.73 -38.77 -54.02
C ASN A 218 -15.44 -39.74 -55.18
N ALA A 219 -14.24 -40.34 -55.17
CA ALA A 219 -13.96 -41.72 -55.59
C ALA A 219 -12.45 -41.99 -55.60
N VAL A 220 -12.03 -42.96 -54.77
CA VAL A 220 -10.84 -43.81 -54.91
C VAL A 220 -9.57 -43.11 -55.42
N GLN A 221 -8.89 -42.39 -54.55
CA GLN A 221 -7.48 -42.11 -54.78
C GLN A 221 -6.70 -43.43 -54.66
N PRO A 222 -5.76 -43.75 -55.58
CA PRO A 222 -4.84 -44.84 -55.37
C PRO A 222 -4.04 -44.53 -54.11
N ILE A 223 -4.24 -45.34 -53.06
CA ILE A 223 -3.47 -45.28 -51.82
C ILE A 223 -2.05 -45.72 -52.18
N ALA A 224 -1.21 -44.78 -52.58
CA ALA A 224 0.22 -45.01 -52.57
C ALA A 224 0.59 -45.22 -51.09
N PRO A 225 1.23 -46.36 -50.72
CA PRO A 225 1.70 -46.54 -49.36
C PRO A 225 2.68 -45.41 -49.06
N ALA A 226 2.37 -44.59 -48.05
CA ALA A 226 3.27 -43.54 -47.61
C ALA A 226 4.63 -44.19 -47.27
N PRO A 227 5.75 -43.66 -47.80
CA PRO A 227 7.06 -44.20 -47.49
C PRO A 227 7.26 -44.20 -45.96
N PRO A 228 7.99 -45.18 -45.41
CA PRO A 228 8.16 -45.28 -43.96
C PRO A 228 8.76 -43.98 -43.44
N PHE A 229 8.08 -43.35 -42.47
CA PHE A 229 8.61 -42.18 -41.80
C PHE A 229 9.93 -42.55 -41.13
N LEU A 230 11.00 -41.84 -41.49
CA LEU A 230 12.23 -41.91 -40.72
C LEU A 230 11.92 -41.54 -39.26
N PRO A 231 12.58 -42.18 -38.28
CA PRO A 231 12.40 -41.83 -36.89
C PRO A 231 12.63 -40.32 -36.72
N ARG A 232 11.64 -39.62 -36.16
CA ARG A 232 11.79 -38.20 -35.85
C ARG A 232 12.99 -38.06 -34.94
N ALA A 233 13.84 -37.07 -35.23
CA ALA A 233 14.98 -36.78 -34.37
C ALA A 233 14.48 -36.54 -32.94
N VAL A 234 14.94 -37.37 -32.01
CA VAL A 234 14.69 -37.18 -30.58
C VAL A 234 15.59 -36.05 -30.14
N ALA A 235 15.00 -34.94 -29.70
CA ALA A 235 15.78 -33.83 -29.17
C ALA A 235 16.64 -34.34 -28.00
N PRO A 236 17.91 -33.96 -27.94
CA PRO A 236 18.74 -34.30 -26.80
C PRO A 236 18.09 -33.83 -25.49
N PRO A 237 18.33 -34.51 -24.36
CA PRO A 237 17.80 -34.08 -23.07
C PRO A 237 18.25 -32.64 -22.82
N VAL A 238 17.29 -31.75 -22.57
CA VAL A 238 17.56 -30.39 -22.11
C VAL A 238 18.32 -30.49 -20.78
N GLY A 239 19.43 -29.78 -20.65
CA GLY A 239 20.27 -29.83 -19.44
C GLY A 239 19.55 -29.29 -18.20
N ASP A 240 20.19 -29.45 -17.04
CA ASP A 240 19.67 -28.98 -15.75
C ASP A 240 19.47 -27.46 -15.77
N ILE A 241 18.21 -27.02 -15.61
CA ILE A 241 17.89 -25.61 -15.42
C ILE A 241 18.24 -25.25 -13.98
N ALA A 242 19.28 -24.44 -13.79
CA ALA A 242 19.57 -23.83 -12.50
C ALA A 242 18.51 -22.76 -12.20
N VAL A 243 17.50 -23.12 -11.41
CA VAL A 243 16.54 -22.15 -10.86
C VAL A 243 17.18 -21.50 -9.64
N SER A 244 17.38 -20.19 -9.68
CA SER A 244 17.86 -19.40 -8.55
C SER A 244 16.67 -18.81 -7.78
N ASN A 245 16.72 -18.84 -6.45
CA ASN A 245 15.69 -18.23 -5.58
C ASN A 245 15.83 -16.71 -5.46
N ILE A 246 16.55 -16.05 -6.38
CA ILE A 246 16.66 -14.60 -6.39
C ILE A 246 15.30 -14.04 -6.81
N ASN A 247 14.63 -13.35 -5.89
CA ASN A 247 13.47 -12.56 -6.20
C ASN A 247 13.93 -11.30 -6.94
N ALA A 248 13.66 -11.25 -8.24
CA ALA A 248 13.97 -10.08 -9.08
C ALA A 248 12.83 -9.05 -9.12
N ALA A 249 11.80 -9.18 -8.26
CA ALA A 249 10.75 -8.19 -8.16
C ALA A 249 11.29 -6.88 -7.57
N ALA A 250 10.91 -5.76 -8.19
CA ALA A 250 11.22 -4.43 -7.66
C ALA A 250 10.56 -4.24 -6.29
N SER A 251 11.27 -3.58 -5.36
CA SER A 251 10.73 -3.23 -4.05
C SER A 251 9.71 -2.10 -4.20
N THR A 252 8.42 -2.45 -4.11
CA THR A 252 7.33 -1.47 -4.10
C THR A 252 7.11 -0.92 -2.69
N ILE A 253 6.95 0.39 -2.57
CA ILE A 253 6.66 1.07 -1.30
C ILE A 253 5.15 1.28 -1.18
N ASP A 254 4.57 0.84 -0.06
CA ASP A 254 3.19 1.12 0.32
C ASP A 254 3.14 2.39 1.17
N LEU A 255 2.44 3.42 0.68
CA LEU A 255 2.29 4.70 1.36
C LEU A 255 1.03 4.75 2.25
N GLY A 256 0.17 3.73 2.20
CA GLY A 256 -1.07 3.67 2.98
C GLY A 256 -2.10 4.74 2.60
N THR A 257 -1.99 5.31 1.40
CA THR A 257 -2.91 6.36 0.91
C THR A 257 -3.39 6.09 -0.51
N ALA A 258 -4.67 6.37 -0.74
CA ALA A 258 -5.30 6.37 -2.07
C ALA A 258 -5.54 7.79 -2.59
N THR A 259 -4.86 8.80 -2.03
CA THR A 259 -4.94 10.18 -2.50
C THR A 259 -4.48 10.25 -3.96
N LEU A 260 -5.25 10.96 -4.78
CA LEU A 260 -4.97 11.17 -6.19
C LEU A 260 -4.24 12.50 -6.39
N VAL A 261 -3.28 12.51 -7.33
CA VAL A 261 -2.63 13.71 -7.85
C VAL A 261 -3.49 14.25 -9.00
N PRO A 262 -4.16 15.41 -8.85
CA PRO A 262 -5.11 15.87 -9.86
C PRO A 262 -4.45 16.15 -11.20
N ARG A 263 -3.41 17.00 -11.21
CA ARG A 263 -2.52 17.20 -12.35
C ARG A 263 -1.19 17.74 -11.86
N LEU A 264 -0.10 17.13 -12.28
CA LEU A 264 1.26 17.58 -11.95
C LEU A 264 2.13 17.47 -13.20
N VAL A 265 2.55 18.62 -13.72
CA VAL A 265 3.45 18.72 -14.87
C VAL A 265 4.75 19.33 -14.40
N LEU A 266 5.85 18.57 -14.47
CA LEU A 266 7.18 19.06 -14.16
C LEU A 266 8.11 18.80 -15.35
N ARG A 267 9.02 19.74 -15.59
CA ARG A 267 10.02 19.67 -16.64
C ARG A 267 11.38 19.75 -15.98
N GLU A 268 12.20 18.73 -16.21
CA GLU A 268 13.57 18.64 -15.68
C GLU A 268 13.65 18.89 -14.16
N ALA A 269 12.68 18.38 -13.40
CA ALA A 269 12.66 18.55 -11.96
C ALA A 269 13.57 17.53 -11.26
N PRO A 270 14.36 17.94 -10.25
CA PRO A 270 15.21 17.01 -9.51
C PRO A 270 14.35 15.98 -8.77
N ILE A 271 14.70 14.71 -8.88
CA ILE A 271 13.91 13.58 -8.36
C ILE A 271 13.56 13.76 -6.88
N ARG A 272 14.50 14.25 -6.07
CA ARG A 272 14.30 14.49 -4.64
C ARG A 272 13.15 15.46 -4.35
N GLU A 273 13.06 16.55 -5.11
CA GLU A 273 11.99 17.53 -4.95
C GLU A 273 10.66 16.94 -5.38
N VAL A 274 10.63 16.18 -6.48
CA VAL A 274 9.41 15.52 -6.96
C VAL A 274 8.90 14.53 -5.91
N LEU A 275 9.76 13.64 -5.40
CA LEU A 275 9.41 12.69 -4.33
C LEU A 275 8.94 13.42 -3.06
N SER A 276 9.58 14.52 -2.70
CA SER A 276 9.18 15.33 -1.54
C SER A 276 7.78 15.96 -1.72
N LEU A 277 7.46 16.41 -2.94
CA LEU A 277 6.19 17.02 -3.28
C LEU A 277 5.07 15.98 -3.29
N LEU A 278 5.31 14.79 -3.85
CA LEU A 278 4.36 13.67 -3.80
C LEU A 278 4.13 13.22 -2.36
N ALA A 279 5.18 13.00 -1.56
CA ALA A 279 5.06 12.62 -0.16
C ALA A 279 4.26 13.67 0.64
N ARG A 280 4.54 14.96 0.41
CA ARG A 280 3.80 16.06 1.04
C ARG A 280 2.34 16.12 0.61
N SER A 281 2.03 15.80 -0.65
CA SER A 281 0.64 15.72 -1.13
C SER A 281 -0.15 14.60 -0.45
N ALA A 282 0.53 13.51 -0.06
CA ALA A 282 -0.03 12.44 0.77
C ALA A 282 0.01 12.73 2.29
N GLY A 283 0.52 13.89 2.72
CA GLY A 283 0.66 14.24 4.14
C GLY A 283 1.78 13.49 4.86
N LEU A 284 2.74 12.91 4.12
CA LEU A 284 3.88 12.16 4.64
C LEU A 284 5.13 13.05 4.71
N ASN A 285 6.03 12.71 5.65
CA ASN A 285 7.35 13.32 5.75
C ASN A 285 8.38 12.39 5.11
N LEU A 286 9.26 12.96 4.30
CA LEU A 286 10.33 12.23 3.63
C LEU A 286 11.68 12.75 4.11
N ALA A 287 12.58 11.83 4.46
CA ALA A 287 13.96 12.13 4.82
C ALA A 287 14.89 11.36 3.88
N PHE A 288 15.96 12.00 3.43
CA PHE A 288 16.96 11.40 2.56
C PHE A 288 18.21 11.10 3.38
N ALA A 289 18.71 9.87 3.29
CA ALA A 289 20.03 9.53 3.80
C ALA A 289 21.06 9.81 2.70
N GLU A 290 22.07 10.62 3.01
CA GLU A 290 23.21 10.83 2.13
C GLU A 290 24.12 9.60 2.23
N SER A 291 24.33 8.91 1.12
CA SER A 291 25.34 7.86 0.99
C SER A 291 26.65 8.50 0.54
N ASP A 292 27.78 8.11 1.14
CA ASP A 292 29.12 8.60 0.75
C ASP A 292 29.54 8.20 -0.68
N GLU A 293 28.80 7.30 -1.30
CA GLU A 293 28.86 7.10 -2.73
C GLU A 293 28.08 8.24 -3.39
N ASP A 294 28.75 8.99 -4.27
CA ASP A 294 28.21 10.07 -5.12
C ASP A 294 27.17 9.50 -6.09
N SER A 295 26.10 8.96 -5.51
CA SER A 295 24.95 8.37 -6.18
C SER A 295 24.26 9.53 -6.86
N GLY A 296 24.36 9.59 -8.19
CA GLY A 296 23.88 10.67 -9.05
C GLY A 296 22.39 11.03 -8.92
N VAL A 297 21.64 10.41 -8.01
CA VAL A 297 20.24 10.71 -7.65
C VAL A 297 20.00 12.14 -7.19
N ALA A 298 21.03 12.85 -6.72
CA ALA A 298 20.94 14.30 -6.48
C ALA A 298 20.94 15.13 -7.78
N GLN A 299 21.49 14.60 -8.88
CA GLN A 299 21.61 15.26 -10.18
C GLN A 299 20.61 14.75 -11.22
N PHE A 300 19.94 13.62 -10.97
CA PHE A 300 18.94 13.09 -11.89
C PHE A 300 17.68 13.96 -11.85
N THR A 301 17.35 14.52 -13.02
CA THR A 301 16.14 15.27 -13.28
C THR A 301 15.15 14.44 -14.08
N ILE A 302 13.87 14.60 -13.79
CA ILE A 302 12.79 13.91 -14.49
C ILE A 302 11.79 14.93 -15.05
N SER A 303 11.29 14.64 -16.26
CA SER A 303 10.13 15.34 -16.81
C SER A 303 8.93 14.42 -16.68
N ILE A 304 7.86 14.90 -16.04
CA ILE A 304 6.70 14.09 -15.69
C ILE A 304 5.42 14.87 -15.95
N ASP A 305 4.41 14.17 -16.47
CA ASP A 305 3.04 14.66 -16.64
C ASP A 305 2.12 13.61 -16.03
N LEU A 306 1.60 13.90 -14.84
CA LEU A 306 0.65 13.06 -14.10
C LEU A 306 -0.72 13.70 -14.14
N GLU A 307 -1.75 12.91 -14.36
CA GLU A 307 -3.14 13.34 -14.31
C GLU A 307 -3.99 12.24 -13.65
N ASN A 308 -4.72 12.59 -12.60
CA ASN A 308 -5.60 11.69 -11.86
C ASN A 308 -4.94 10.37 -11.39
N GLU A 309 -3.66 10.43 -11.00
CA GLU A 309 -2.85 9.26 -10.64
C GLU A 309 -2.75 9.07 -9.12
N PRO A 310 -2.82 7.84 -8.57
CA PRO A 310 -2.57 7.60 -7.16
C PRO A 310 -1.15 8.03 -6.75
N VAL A 311 -1.02 8.76 -5.64
CA VAL A 311 0.27 9.26 -5.15
C VAL A 311 1.26 8.12 -4.94
N GLN A 312 0.79 6.97 -4.47
CA GLN A 312 1.62 5.78 -4.27
C GLN A 312 2.21 5.26 -5.58
N ASP A 313 1.40 5.13 -6.63
CA ASP A 313 1.85 4.58 -7.90
C ASP A 313 2.84 5.54 -8.56
N ALA A 314 2.50 6.84 -8.57
CA ALA A 314 3.40 7.88 -9.05
C ALA A 314 4.75 7.90 -8.29
N PHE A 315 4.74 7.70 -6.97
CA PHE A 315 5.96 7.64 -6.16
C PHE A 315 6.82 6.41 -6.51
N ASN A 316 6.19 5.25 -6.66
CA ASN A 316 6.87 4.01 -7.03
C ASN A 316 7.43 4.05 -8.46
N TYR A 317 6.71 4.67 -9.42
CA TYR A 317 7.22 4.86 -10.78
C TYR A 317 8.49 5.69 -10.80
N ILE A 318 8.55 6.76 -10.01
CA ILE A 318 9.74 7.61 -9.92
C ILE A 318 10.91 6.84 -9.30
N LEU A 319 10.66 6.06 -8.24
CA LEU A 319 11.71 5.22 -7.62
C LEU A 319 12.21 4.13 -8.57
N GLN A 320 11.32 3.51 -9.33
CA GLN A 320 11.71 2.51 -10.32
C GLN A 320 12.55 3.11 -11.45
N LEU A 321 12.30 4.37 -11.81
CA LEU A 321 13.08 5.11 -12.81
C LEU A 321 14.41 5.64 -12.24
N SER A 322 14.51 5.90 -10.93
CA SER A 322 15.71 6.45 -10.31
C SER A 322 16.83 5.43 -10.09
N GLY A 323 16.48 4.14 -10.01
CA GLY A 323 17.45 3.03 -9.89
C GLY A 323 18.02 2.84 -8.49
#